data_AF-A0A6N7PDZ1-F1
#
_entry.id   AF-A0A6N7PDZ1-F1
#
_cell.length_a   1.000
_cell.length_b   1.000
_cell.length_c   1.000
_cell.angle_alpha   90.00
_cell.angle_beta   90.00
_cell.angle_gamma   90.00
#
_symmetry.space_group_name_H-M   'P 1'
#
loop_
_entity.id
_entity.type
_entity.pdbx_description
1 polymer ?
#
loop_
_entity_poly.entity_id
_entity_poly.type
_entity_poly.pdbx_seq_one_letter_code
_entity_poly.pdbx_strand_id
1 'polypeptide(L)'
;MCCSAELTEKDMVPQSINPAYLDAIKGMRFFDPHVHMTSRTTDDYQAMADAGVVALIEPAFWLGQPRTGVDTFRDYYSSLVGWERFRSSQFGIKHYCTIGLNSKEANNEKLSEQVMEILPLFIYKEGVVGIGEIGFDDQTALEEKYYRAQLQLAKDAGLPVQIHTPHRDKKQGTQRSMDIAIEMGLDPYMVIVDHNNEETVKEVLDRGFWAAFTIYPFTKMGNERMVEIVKQYGTERIMVNSAADWGISDPLAVPKTAALMLERGIDKAAIELVTYRNAITAFAQSGQINEADFENVTAVDQSLKYNGSTVLRGGQQPRPNKQSTIIR
;
A
#
# COMPACT_ATOMS: atom_id res chain seq x y z
N MET A 1 26.43 9.30 -22.51
CA MET A 1 25.75 8.87 -23.75
C MET A 1 24.52 8.11 -23.33
N CYS A 2 23.35 8.76 -23.37
CA CYS A 2 22.08 8.12 -23.02
C CYS A 2 21.60 7.31 -24.22
N CYS A 3 21.60 5.99 -24.10
CA CYS A 3 20.84 5.14 -25.01
C CYS A 3 19.38 5.20 -24.60
N SER A 4 18.58 6.02 -25.28
CA SER A 4 17.12 5.88 -25.24
C SER A 4 16.77 4.56 -25.92
N ALA A 5 16.32 3.56 -25.17
CA ALA A 5 15.68 2.41 -25.78
C ALA A 5 14.40 2.91 -26.47
N GLU A 6 14.36 2.83 -27.80
CA GLU A 6 13.17 3.15 -28.58
C GLU A 6 12.08 2.14 -28.22
N LEU A 7 11.01 2.60 -27.56
CA LEU A 7 9.81 1.80 -27.32
C LEU A 7 9.18 1.46 -28.67
N THR A 8 9.09 0.17 -28.99
CA THR A 8 8.49 -0.29 -30.23
C THR A 8 6.99 -0.56 -30.05
N GLU A 9 6.20 -0.59 -31.12
CA GLU A 9 4.77 -0.96 -31.06
C GLU A 9 4.54 -2.36 -30.44
N LYS A 10 5.54 -3.25 -30.49
CA LYS A 10 5.49 -4.55 -29.80
C LYS A 10 5.55 -4.42 -28.29
N ASP A 11 6.24 -3.41 -27.76
CA ASP A 11 6.30 -3.09 -26.33
C ASP A 11 5.02 -2.41 -25.83
N MET A 12 4.17 -1.94 -26.76
CA MET A 12 2.88 -1.31 -26.49
C MET A 12 1.68 -2.26 -26.68
N VAL A 13 1.91 -3.51 -27.04
CA VAL A 13 0.86 -4.55 -27.00
C VAL A 13 0.61 -4.85 -25.52
N PRO A 14 -0.63 -4.75 -25.01
CA PRO A 14 -0.94 -5.27 -23.69
C PRO A 14 -0.48 -6.71 -23.66
N GLN A 15 0.54 -7.03 -22.86
CA GLN A 15 0.97 -8.42 -22.68
C GLN A 15 -0.30 -9.16 -22.32
N SER A 16 -0.76 -10.03 -23.24
CA SER A 16 -1.96 -10.81 -23.02
C SER A 16 -1.73 -11.55 -21.73
N ILE A 17 -2.51 -11.18 -20.70
CA ILE A 17 -2.42 -11.76 -19.37
C ILE A 17 -2.62 -13.25 -19.60
N ASN A 18 -1.56 -14.04 -19.53
CA ASN A 18 -1.70 -15.48 -19.55
C ASN A 18 -2.45 -15.83 -18.26
N PRO A 19 -3.73 -16.23 -18.30
CA PRO A 19 -4.48 -16.49 -17.08
C PRO A 19 -3.89 -17.66 -16.29
N ALA A 20 -2.97 -18.43 -16.88
CA ALA A 20 -2.33 -19.58 -16.24
C ALA A 20 -1.63 -19.25 -14.92
N TYR A 21 -1.18 -18.01 -14.69
CA TYR A 21 -0.57 -17.67 -13.40
C TYR A 21 -1.60 -17.69 -12.26
N LEU A 22 -2.88 -17.40 -12.54
CA LEU A 22 -3.96 -17.46 -11.56
C LEU A 22 -4.19 -18.90 -11.08
N ASP A 23 -4.06 -19.88 -11.97
CA ASP A 23 -4.14 -21.30 -11.61
C ASP A 23 -2.99 -21.71 -10.69
N ALA A 24 -1.78 -21.19 -10.93
CA ALA A 24 -0.60 -21.48 -10.11
C ALA A 24 -0.74 -20.98 -8.66
N ILE A 25 -1.38 -19.82 -8.48
CA ILE A 25 -1.58 -19.19 -7.16
C ILE A 25 -2.94 -19.48 -6.54
N LYS A 26 -3.75 -20.35 -7.16
CA LYS A 26 -5.11 -20.65 -6.71
C LYS A 26 -5.14 -21.10 -5.25
N GLY A 27 -5.97 -20.44 -4.45
CA GLY A 27 -6.14 -20.73 -3.02
C GLY A 27 -5.11 -20.04 -2.11
N MET A 28 -4.14 -19.31 -2.67
CA MET A 28 -3.29 -18.42 -1.89
C MET A 28 -4.07 -17.16 -1.50
N ARG A 29 -3.67 -16.53 -0.40
CA ARG A 29 -4.21 -15.26 0.08
C ARG A 29 -3.12 -14.19 0.02
N PHE A 30 -3.50 -13.00 -0.40
CA PHE A 30 -2.59 -11.87 -0.53
C PHE A 30 -3.08 -10.67 0.28
N PHE A 31 -2.12 -9.94 0.81
CA PHE A 31 -2.32 -8.66 1.49
C PHE A 31 -1.44 -7.64 0.77
N ASP A 32 -2.03 -6.60 0.19
CA ASP A 32 -1.24 -5.52 -0.45
C ASP A 32 -1.05 -4.37 0.54
N PRO A 33 0.14 -4.20 1.17
CA PRO A 33 0.33 -3.21 2.23
C PRO A 33 0.53 -1.79 1.70
N HIS A 34 0.48 -1.57 0.38
CA HIS A 34 0.55 -0.23 -0.19
C HIS A 34 -0.10 -0.23 -1.57
N VAL A 35 -1.30 0.35 -1.70
CA VAL A 35 -1.97 0.56 -2.98
C VAL A 35 -2.95 1.74 -2.90
N HIS A 36 -3.00 2.59 -3.92
CA HIS A 36 -3.76 3.85 -3.91
C HIS A 36 -5.11 3.72 -4.62
N MET A 37 -6.02 2.94 -4.04
CA MET A 37 -7.27 2.56 -4.68
C MET A 37 -8.20 3.72 -4.99
N THR A 38 -8.17 4.84 -4.27
CA THR A 38 -8.90 6.08 -4.61
C THR A 38 -8.70 6.50 -6.08
N SER A 39 -7.54 6.17 -6.65
CA SER A 39 -7.18 6.48 -8.03
C SER A 39 -7.48 5.37 -9.05
N ARG A 40 -8.05 4.26 -8.59
CA ARG A 40 -8.28 3.01 -9.35
C ARG A 40 -9.77 2.72 -9.53
N THR A 41 -10.09 1.97 -10.57
CA THR A 41 -11.49 1.61 -10.89
C THR A 41 -11.97 0.43 -10.05
N THR A 42 -13.28 0.15 -10.11
CA THR A 42 -13.84 -1.06 -9.52
C THR A 42 -13.39 -2.34 -10.21
N ASP A 43 -12.92 -2.26 -11.46
CA ASP A 43 -12.42 -3.43 -12.19
C ASP A 43 -11.13 -3.94 -11.55
N ASP A 44 -10.30 -3.04 -11.03
CA ASP A 44 -9.08 -3.41 -10.30
C ASP A 44 -9.42 -4.13 -8.98
N TYR A 45 -10.41 -3.65 -8.22
CA TYR A 45 -10.89 -4.38 -7.02
C TYR A 45 -11.38 -5.79 -7.37
N GLN A 46 -12.13 -5.93 -8.47
CA GLN A 46 -12.59 -7.24 -8.92
C GLN A 46 -11.42 -8.15 -9.28
N ALA A 47 -10.45 -7.64 -10.05
CA ALA A 47 -9.29 -8.41 -10.45
C ALA A 47 -8.42 -8.83 -9.26
N MET A 48 -8.23 -7.93 -8.28
CA MET A 48 -7.53 -8.22 -7.02
C MET A 48 -8.23 -9.34 -6.24
N ALA A 49 -9.55 -9.27 -6.10
CA ALA A 49 -10.33 -10.30 -5.41
C ALA A 49 -10.24 -11.66 -6.12
N ASP A 50 -10.34 -11.67 -7.46
CA ASP A 50 -10.23 -12.89 -8.28
C ASP A 50 -8.82 -13.51 -8.19
N ALA A 51 -7.78 -12.69 -7.97
CA ALA A 51 -6.41 -13.13 -7.75
C ALA A 51 -6.11 -13.55 -6.29
N GLY A 52 -7.07 -13.42 -5.36
CA GLY A 52 -6.92 -13.83 -3.97
C GLY A 52 -6.41 -12.74 -3.01
N VAL A 53 -6.47 -11.46 -3.39
CA VAL A 53 -6.23 -10.36 -2.46
C VAL A 53 -7.43 -10.24 -1.52
N VAL A 54 -7.20 -10.39 -0.22
CA VAL A 54 -8.26 -10.36 0.80
C VAL A 54 -8.31 -9.05 1.58
N ALA A 55 -7.19 -8.34 1.62
CA ALA A 55 -7.06 -7.07 2.31
C ALA A 55 -5.96 -6.21 1.69
N LEU A 56 -6.05 -4.91 1.94
CA LEU A 56 -5.04 -3.94 1.52
C LEU A 56 -4.89 -2.80 2.52
N ILE A 57 -3.78 -2.09 2.42
CA ILE A 57 -3.57 -0.79 3.06
C ILE A 57 -3.42 0.26 1.96
N GLU A 58 -4.19 1.33 2.06
CA GLU A 58 -4.09 2.51 1.22
C GLU A 58 -3.47 3.68 2.00
N PRO A 59 -2.18 3.99 1.78
CA PRO A 59 -1.56 5.15 2.39
C PRO A 59 -2.12 6.45 1.82
N ALA A 60 -2.22 7.47 2.67
CA ALA A 60 -2.53 8.82 2.22
C ALA A 60 -1.49 9.29 1.19
N PHE A 61 -1.98 9.68 0.01
CA PHE A 61 -1.15 9.84 -1.18
C PHE A 61 -1.30 11.21 -1.85
N TRP A 62 -0.37 11.50 -2.75
CA TRP A 62 -0.40 12.63 -3.65
C TRP A 62 -1.53 12.53 -4.68
N LEU A 63 -2.36 13.57 -4.79
CA LEU A 63 -3.53 13.59 -5.67
C LEU A 63 -3.19 13.65 -7.18
N GLY A 64 -1.91 13.77 -7.53
CA GLY A 64 -1.48 14.08 -8.90
C GLY A 64 -1.46 15.58 -9.21
N GLN A 65 -1.94 16.42 -8.29
CA GLN A 65 -1.91 17.88 -8.38
C GLN A 65 -1.81 18.54 -7.00
N PRO A 66 -1.24 19.76 -6.88
CA PRO A 66 -1.14 20.47 -5.61
C PRO A 66 -2.50 20.73 -4.98
N ARG A 67 -2.71 20.20 -3.78
CA ARG A 67 -3.86 20.59 -2.95
C ARG A 67 -3.72 22.08 -2.59
N THR A 68 -4.80 22.83 -2.76
CA THR A 68 -4.81 24.29 -2.55
C THR A 68 -5.39 24.71 -1.19
N GLY A 69 -5.94 23.76 -0.43
CA GLY A 69 -6.51 24.03 0.89
C GLY A 69 -6.69 22.76 1.72
N VAL A 70 -6.81 22.95 3.04
CA VAL A 70 -6.96 21.87 4.02
C VAL A 70 -8.24 21.05 3.83
N ASP A 71 -9.29 21.65 3.25
CA ASP A 71 -10.57 20.96 3.02
C ASP A 71 -10.40 19.76 2.06
N THR A 72 -9.50 19.84 1.09
CA THR A 72 -9.19 18.70 0.21
C THR A 72 -8.56 17.54 0.97
N PHE A 73 -7.75 17.80 2.00
CA PHE A 73 -7.24 16.75 2.88
C PHE A 73 -8.35 16.17 3.75
N ARG A 74 -9.21 17.03 4.32
CA ARG A 74 -10.33 16.57 5.16
C ARG A 74 -11.27 15.64 4.41
N ASP A 75 -11.64 16.00 3.18
CA ASP A 75 -12.53 15.20 2.35
C ASP A 75 -11.85 13.92 1.87
N TYR A 76 -10.56 14.00 1.51
CA TYR A 76 -9.76 12.83 1.12
C TYR A 76 -9.63 11.81 2.26
N TYR A 77 -9.23 12.24 3.46
CA TYR A 77 -9.14 11.35 4.62
C TYR A 77 -10.50 10.77 5.01
N SER A 78 -11.58 11.56 4.90
CA SER A 78 -12.95 11.07 5.10
C SER A 78 -13.35 10.01 4.07
N SER A 79 -12.87 10.15 2.83
CA SER A 79 -13.06 9.14 1.79
C SER A 79 -12.29 7.85 2.13
N LEU A 80 -11.02 7.94 2.54
CA LEU A 80 -10.21 6.78 2.90
C LEU A 80 -10.84 5.95 4.04
N VAL A 81 -11.19 6.60 5.15
CA VAL A 81 -11.75 5.89 6.33
C VAL A 81 -13.20 5.44 6.14
N GLY A 82 -13.88 6.00 5.13
CA GLY A 82 -15.32 5.84 4.92
C GLY A 82 -15.66 5.21 3.57
N TRP A 83 -15.71 6.03 2.53
CA TRP A 83 -16.17 5.61 1.21
C TRP A 83 -15.30 4.51 0.59
N GLU A 84 -13.98 4.61 0.65
CA GLU A 84 -13.08 3.60 0.08
C GLU A 84 -13.18 2.28 0.82
N ARG A 85 -13.33 2.33 2.14
CA ARG A 85 -13.64 1.13 2.93
C ARG A 85 -14.93 0.46 2.50
N PHE A 86 -15.99 1.23 2.31
CA PHE A 86 -17.24 0.72 1.75
C PHE A 86 -17.06 0.17 0.33
N ARG A 87 -16.38 0.91 -0.54
CA ARG A 87 -16.18 0.56 -1.96
C ARG A 87 -15.42 -0.75 -2.10
N SER A 88 -14.33 -0.91 -1.36
CA SER A 88 -13.54 -2.14 -1.29
C SER A 88 -14.35 -3.33 -0.79
N SER A 89 -15.19 -3.14 0.24
CA SER A 89 -16.02 -4.21 0.78
C SER A 89 -17.05 -4.74 -0.22
N GLN A 90 -17.42 -3.98 -1.24
CA GLN A 90 -18.32 -4.43 -2.32
C GLN A 90 -17.71 -5.49 -3.24
N PHE A 91 -16.42 -5.79 -3.06
CA PHE A 91 -15.66 -6.81 -3.79
C PHE A 91 -15.09 -7.88 -2.86
N GLY A 92 -15.40 -7.81 -1.56
CA GLY A 92 -14.80 -8.70 -0.58
C GLY A 92 -13.30 -8.41 -0.42
N ILE A 93 -12.94 -7.14 -0.24
CA ILE A 93 -11.58 -6.79 0.17
C ILE A 93 -11.69 -5.93 1.41
N LYS A 94 -10.92 -6.26 2.45
CA LYS A 94 -10.84 -5.43 3.65
C LYS A 94 -9.88 -4.28 3.39
N HIS A 95 -10.39 -3.06 3.52
CA HIS A 95 -9.59 -1.85 3.36
C HIS A 95 -9.13 -1.33 4.72
N TYR A 96 -7.83 -1.06 4.79
CA TYR A 96 -7.19 -0.28 5.84
C TYR A 96 -6.48 0.91 5.19
N CYS A 97 -6.08 1.89 5.99
CA CYS A 97 -5.30 3.01 5.48
C CYS A 97 -4.24 3.46 6.47
N THR A 98 -3.23 4.18 5.97
CA THR A 98 -2.37 5.02 6.79
C THR A 98 -2.70 6.48 6.49
N ILE A 99 -2.63 7.34 7.50
CA ILE A 99 -2.98 8.75 7.39
C ILE A 99 -1.75 9.60 7.72
N GLY A 100 -1.44 10.54 6.84
CA GLY A 100 -0.30 11.44 7.00
C GLY A 100 -0.28 12.55 5.95
N LEU A 101 0.64 13.49 6.16
CA LEU A 101 1.06 14.51 5.22
C LEU A 101 2.25 13.96 4.41
N ASN A 102 2.02 13.77 3.11
CA ASN A 102 3.04 13.30 2.18
C ASN A 102 4.18 14.34 2.03
N SER A 103 5.40 13.87 1.82
CA SER A 103 6.60 14.71 1.69
C SER A 103 6.50 15.73 0.54
N LYS A 104 5.84 15.38 -0.57
CA LYS A 104 5.63 16.30 -1.70
C LYS A 104 4.81 17.54 -1.33
N GLU A 105 3.99 17.43 -0.29
CA GLU A 105 3.10 18.50 0.17
C GLU A 105 3.67 19.28 1.36
N ALA A 106 4.67 18.73 2.04
CA ALA A 106 5.32 19.33 3.20
C ALA A 106 5.99 20.68 2.88
N ASN A 107 6.33 20.93 1.62
CA ASN A 107 6.98 22.16 1.17
C ASN A 107 6.02 23.38 1.10
N ASN A 108 4.71 23.19 1.30
CA ASN A 108 3.77 24.28 1.54
C ASN A 108 3.51 24.41 3.04
N GLU A 109 4.33 25.22 3.72
CA GLU A 109 4.32 25.32 5.19
C GLU A 109 2.95 25.69 5.77
N LYS A 110 2.30 26.73 5.21
CA LYS A 110 0.98 27.18 5.67
C LYS A 110 -0.07 26.06 5.60
N LEU A 111 -0.08 25.31 4.50
CA LEU A 111 -1.01 24.19 4.34
C LEU A 111 -0.63 23.03 5.27
N SER A 112 0.66 22.76 5.40
CA SER A 112 1.18 21.69 6.25
C SER A 112 0.84 21.90 7.72
N GLU A 113 0.92 23.13 8.23
CA GLU A 113 0.46 23.47 9.59
C GLU A 113 -1.01 23.11 9.80
N GLN A 114 -1.88 23.50 8.85
CA GLN A 114 -3.31 23.18 8.90
C GLN A 114 -3.57 21.68 8.81
N VAL A 115 -2.79 20.94 8.00
CA VAL A 115 -2.91 19.49 7.90
C VAL A 115 -2.51 18.83 9.22
N MET A 116 -1.39 19.24 9.82
CA MET A 116 -0.94 18.71 11.11
C MET A 116 -1.99 18.89 12.22
N GLU A 117 -2.74 20.00 12.22
CA GLU A 117 -3.84 20.23 13.16
C GLU A 117 -5.00 19.23 13.00
N ILE A 118 -5.29 18.77 11.79
CA ILE A 118 -6.40 17.84 11.53
C ILE A 118 -6.01 16.36 11.61
N LEU A 119 -4.72 16.00 11.49
CA LEU A 119 -4.29 14.60 11.54
C LEU A 119 -4.82 13.85 12.79
N PRO A 120 -4.76 14.41 14.02
CA PRO A 120 -5.32 13.76 15.21
C PRO A 120 -6.80 13.40 15.10
N LEU A 121 -7.58 14.09 14.26
CA LEU A 121 -9.01 13.78 14.07
C LEU A 121 -9.24 12.49 13.26
N PHE A 122 -8.23 12.05 12.49
CA PHE A 122 -8.34 10.92 11.58
C PHE A 122 -7.53 9.70 12.02
N ILE A 123 -6.34 9.89 12.63
CA ILE A 123 -5.45 8.76 12.94
C ILE A 123 -6.03 7.76 13.95
N TYR A 124 -6.99 8.19 14.77
CA TYR A 124 -7.68 7.34 15.76
C TYR A 124 -8.96 6.69 15.20
N LYS A 125 -9.24 6.83 13.89
CA LYS A 125 -10.43 6.23 13.27
C LYS A 125 -10.21 4.75 13.03
N GLU A 126 -11.32 4.01 13.07
CA GLU A 126 -11.32 2.57 12.81
C GLU A 126 -10.75 2.26 11.41
N GLY A 127 -9.82 1.31 11.35
CA GLY A 127 -9.17 0.90 10.10
C GLY A 127 -7.96 1.75 9.70
N VAL A 128 -7.59 2.76 10.49
CA VAL A 128 -6.29 3.44 10.34
C VAL A 128 -5.22 2.62 11.06
N VAL A 129 -4.29 2.05 10.31
CA VAL A 129 -3.29 1.10 10.83
C VAL A 129 -1.90 1.71 11.02
N GLY A 130 -1.73 3.00 10.75
CA GLY A 130 -0.44 3.68 10.86
C GLY A 130 -0.46 5.13 10.41
N ILE A 131 0.66 5.80 10.65
CA ILE A 131 0.96 7.13 10.10
C ILE A 131 1.78 6.94 8.82
N GLY A 132 1.27 7.44 7.70
CA GLY A 132 1.87 7.18 6.39
C GLY A 132 1.02 7.71 5.23
N GLU A 133 1.57 7.87 4.03
CA GLU A 133 3.01 7.71 3.73
C GLU A 133 3.77 9.02 4.03
N ILE A 134 4.83 8.97 4.84
CA ILE A 134 5.57 10.16 5.31
C ILE A 134 7.07 10.00 5.09
N GLY A 135 7.85 11.08 5.04
CA GLY A 135 9.31 10.97 4.88
C GLY A 135 9.87 12.08 4.00
N PHE A 136 10.67 11.71 3.01
CA PHE A 136 11.39 12.65 2.13
C PHE A 136 11.10 12.41 0.66
N ASP A 137 10.93 13.48 -0.11
CA ASP A 137 10.97 13.46 -1.58
C ASP A 137 12.20 14.24 -2.08
N ASP A 138 12.30 15.53 -1.75
CA ASP A 138 13.41 16.42 -2.13
C ASP A 138 14.39 16.73 -0.97
N GLN A 139 14.16 16.15 0.22
CA GLN A 139 15.02 16.27 1.41
C GLN A 139 15.16 17.70 1.95
N THR A 140 14.06 18.47 1.93
CA THR A 140 14.05 19.85 2.42
C THR A 140 13.96 19.94 3.95
N ALA A 141 14.29 21.10 4.50
CA ALA A 141 14.12 21.36 5.93
C ALA A 141 12.65 21.28 6.39
N LEU A 142 11.70 21.61 5.50
CA LEU A 142 10.27 21.48 5.79
C LEU A 142 9.84 20.01 5.80
N GLU A 143 10.33 19.21 4.86
CA GLU A 143 10.10 17.75 4.88
C GLU A 143 10.62 17.14 6.19
N GLU A 144 11.82 17.51 6.65
CA GLU A 144 12.35 17.00 7.92
C GLU A 144 11.50 17.46 9.12
N LYS A 145 11.11 18.74 9.17
CA LYS A 145 10.25 19.31 10.24
C LYS A 145 8.95 18.51 10.36
N TYR A 146 8.23 18.29 9.25
CA TYR A 146 6.95 17.59 9.28
C TYR A 146 7.09 16.09 9.39
N TYR A 147 8.18 15.48 8.91
CA TYR A 147 8.46 14.08 9.15
C TYR A 147 8.63 13.82 10.66
N ARG A 148 9.46 14.60 11.35
CA ARG A 148 9.64 14.50 12.81
C ARG A 148 8.34 14.73 13.59
N ALA A 149 7.53 15.72 13.19
CA ALA A 149 6.25 15.98 13.83
C ALA A 149 5.27 14.80 13.71
N GLN A 150 5.25 14.13 12.55
CA GLN A 150 4.42 12.95 12.32
C GLN A 150 4.95 11.69 13.02
N LEU A 151 6.28 11.55 13.16
CA LEU A 151 6.88 10.50 14.00
C LEU A 151 6.51 10.67 15.47
N GLN A 152 6.50 11.90 15.98
CA GLN A 152 6.06 12.17 17.34
C GLN A 152 4.57 11.81 17.51
N LEU A 153 3.73 12.17 16.54
CA LEU A 153 2.31 11.81 16.52
C LEU A 153 2.11 10.28 16.52
N ALA A 154 2.90 9.54 15.75
CA ALA A 154 2.85 8.08 15.71
C ALA A 154 3.19 7.46 17.08
N LYS A 155 4.22 7.98 17.77
CA LYS A 155 4.59 7.55 19.12
C LYS A 155 3.47 7.81 20.12
N ASP A 156 2.90 9.00 20.10
CA ASP A 156 1.84 9.39 21.04
C ASP A 156 0.57 8.54 20.83
N ALA A 157 0.27 8.16 19.59
CA ALA A 157 -0.86 7.32 19.24
C ALA A 157 -0.58 5.80 19.35
N GLY A 158 0.67 5.38 19.54
CA GLY A 158 1.07 3.97 19.53
C GLY A 158 0.89 3.30 18.16
N LEU A 159 1.03 4.05 17.07
CA LEU A 159 0.78 3.58 15.71
C LEU A 159 2.08 3.25 14.96
N PRO A 160 2.08 2.21 14.09
CA PRO A 160 3.15 1.98 13.13
C PRO A 160 3.36 3.16 12.19
N VAL A 161 4.56 3.27 11.62
CA VAL A 161 4.91 4.30 10.63
C VAL A 161 5.26 3.66 9.30
N GLN A 162 4.72 4.19 8.21
CA GLN A 162 5.12 3.83 6.85
C GLN A 162 5.87 5.00 6.20
N ILE A 163 7.13 4.74 5.86
CA ILE A 163 8.07 5.74 5.36
C ILE A 163 8.18 5.67 3.84
N HIS A 164 8.01 6.82 3.19
CA HIS A 164 8.43 7.07 1.82
C HIS A 164 9.94 7.27 1.75
N THR A 165 10.63 6.48 0.93
CA THR A 165 12.05 6.73 0.61
C THR A 165 12.20 7.49 -0.71
N PRO A 166 13.07 8.52 -0.76
CA PRO A 166 13.10 9.46 -1.86
C PRO A 166 13.52 8.83 -3.19
N HIS A 167 13.15 9.50 -4.28
CA HIS A 167 13.51 9.09 -5.64
C HIS A 167 14.95 9.45 -6.01
N ARG A 168 15.50 10.53 -5.44
CA ARG A 168 16.88 10.98 -5.66
C ARG A 168 17.72 10.71 -4.41
N ASP A 169 18.97 10.31 -4.61
CA ASP A 169 19.90 9.96 -3.51
C ASP A 169 19.28 8.98 -2.50
N LYS A 170 18.57 7.97 -3.03
CA LYS A 170 17.72 7.04 -2.27
C LYS A 170 18.45 6.45 -1.06
N LYS A 171 19.70 6.02 -1.22
CA LYS A 171 20.47 5.42 -0.13
C LYS A 171 20.63 6.38 1.05
N GLN A 172 21.13 7.60 0.82
CA GLN A 172 21.32 8.58 1.90
C GLN A 172 19.99 9.03 2.49
N GLY A 173 18.98 9.23 1.64
CA GLY A 173 17.64 9.58 2.11
C GLY A 173 17.01 8.50 2.99
N THR A 174 17.13 7.22 2.61
CA THR A 174 16.67 6.08 3.43
C THR A 174 17.43 6.00 4.75
N GLN A 175 18.75 6.16 4.73
CA GLN A 175 19.59 6.21 5.93
C GLN A 175 19.12 7.33 6.87
N ARG A 176 18.92 8.53 6.32
CA ARG A 176 18.48 9.69 7.10
C ARG A 176 17.09 9.47 7.71
N SER A 177 16.14 8.89 6.98
CA SER A 177 14.83 8.55 7.53
C SER A 177 14.94 7.60 8.73
N MET A 178 15.74 6.53 8.61
CA MET A 178 15.97 5.59 9.71
C MET A 178 16.70 6.22 10.90
N ASP A 179 17.68 7.10 10.64
CA ASP A 179 18.40 7.83 11.69
C ASP A 179 17.44 8.69 12.50
N ILE A 180 16.59 9.46 11.82
CA ILE A 180 15.60 10.31 12.47
C ILE A 180 14.60 9.47 13.29
N ALA A 181 14.13 8.33 12.77
CA ALA A 181 13.24 7.45 13.51
C ALA A 181 13.88 6.96 14.83
N ILE A 182 15.15 6.57 14.79
CA ILE A 182 15.93 6.17 15.99
C ILE A 182 16.19 7.35 16.91
N GLU A 183 16.60 8.51 16.39
CA GLU A 183 16.79 9.75 17.15
C GLU A 183 15.52 10.15 17.91
N MET A 184 14.36 9.94 17.29
CA MET A 184 13.05 10.21 17.87
C MET A 184 12.59 9.08 18.81
N GLY A 185 13.37 8.01 18.96
CA GLY A 185 13.10 6.92 19.90
C GLY A 185 11.95 6.02 19.49
N LEU A 186 11.72 5.83 18.18
CA LEU A 186 10.84 4.77 17.68
C LEU A 186 11.57 3.43 17.74
N ASP A 187 10.83 2.37 18.05
CA ASP A 187 11.29 1.00 17.82
C ASP A 187 11.38 0.76 16.30
N PRO A 188 12.54 0.36 15.74
CA PRO A 188 12.67 0.00 14.33
C PRO A 188 11.61 -1.00 13.85
N TYR A 189 11.16 -1.91 14.72
CA TYR A 189 10.13 -2.89 14.39
C TYR A 189 8.73 -2.29 14.21
N MET A 190 8.49 -1.05 14.64
CA MET A 190 7.25 -0.28 14.39
C MET A 190 7.31 0.52 13.09
N VAL A 191 8.41 0.44 12.34
CA VAL A 191 8.67 1.31 11.20
C VAL A 191 8.87 0.49 9.93
N ILE A 192 8.00 0.75 8.94
CA ILE A 192 8.01 0.16 7.62
C ILE A 192 8.71 1.13 6.67
N VAL A 193 9.90 0.77 6.22
CA VAL A 193 10.63 1.52 5.20
C VAL A 193 10.15 1.01 3.85
N ASP A 194 9.51 1.85 3.05
CA ASP A 194 8.96 1.45 1.75
C ASP A 194 9.85 1.86 0.58
N HIS A 195 9.56 1.27 -0.58
CA HIS A 195 10.25 1.50 -1.85
C HIS A 195 11.75 1.15 -1.82
N ASN A 196 12.11 0.10 -1.08
CA ASN A 196 13.48 -0.40 -1.06
C ASN A 196 13.94 -0.96 -2.41
N ASN A 197 15.25 -1.08 -2.53
CA ASN A 197 15.95 -1.71 -3.63
C ASN A 197 17.17 -2.49 -3.08
N GLU A 198 17.99 -3.05 -3.97
CA GLU A 198 19.19 -3.82 -3.64
C GLU A 198 20.22 -3.01 -2.83
N GLU A 199 20.24 -1.69 -2.96
CA GLU A 199 21.20 -0.82 -2.27
C GLU A 199 20.81 -0.50 -0.82
N THR A 200 19.52 -0.65 -0.49
CA THR A 200 18.94 -0.21 0.79
C THR A 200 18.51 -1.37 1.69
N VAL A 201 18.07 -2.49 1.09
CA VAL A 201 17.54 -3.67 1.80
C VAL A 201 18.42 -4.14 2.96
N LYS A 202 19.73 -4.29 2.74
CA LYS A 202 20.62 -4.87 3.74
C LYS A 202 20.64 -4.03 5.00
N GLU A 203 20.79 -2.71 4.84
CA GLU A 203 20.88 -1.82 5.98
C GLU A 203 19.56 -1.72 6.73
N VAL A 204 18.43 -1.66 6.02
CA VAL A 204 17.09 -1.67 6.63
C VAL A 204 16.91 -2.91 7.51
N LEU A 205 17.26 -4.09 7.00
CA LEU A 205 17.15 -5.35 7.75
C LEU A 205 18.14 -5.44 8.92
N ASP A 206 19.41 -5.04 8.71
CA ASP A 206 20.46 -5.04 9.75
C ASP A 206 20.08 -4.14 10.93
N ARG A 207 19.35 -3.04 10.66
CA ARG A 207 18.92 -2.07 11.67
C ARG A 207 17.57 -2.42 12.33
N GLY A 208 16.96 -3.55 11.96
CA GLY A 208 15.75 -4.08 12.59
C GLY A 208 14.42 -3.54 12.05
N PHE A 209 14.45 -2.78 10.95
CA PHE A 209 13.26 -2.24 10.30
C PHE A 209 12.57 -3.28 9.41
N TRP A 210 11.32 -2.99 9.02
CA TRP A 210 10.64 -3.72 7.94
C TRP A 210 11.03 -3.15 6.57
N ALA A 211 11.39 -4.03 5.64
CA ALA A 211 11.74 -3.68 4.27
C ALA A 211 10.57 -3.99 3.33
N ALA A 212 9.83 -2.96 2.93
CA ALA A 212 8.79 -3.05 1.91
C ALA A 212 9.33 -2.70 0.52
N PHE A 213 8.87 -3.45 -0.48
CA PHE A 213 9.30 -3.35 -1.88
C PHE A 213 8.11 -3.11 -2.78
N THR A 214 8.21 -2.03 -3.55
CA THR A 214 7.20 -1.66 -4.53
C THR A 214 7.57 -2.17 -5.90
N ILE A 215 6.67 -2.96 -6.46
CA ILE A 215 6.75 -3.36 -7.86
C ILE A 215 5.96 -2.35 -8.69
N TYR A 216 6.69 -1.47 -9.36
CA TYR A 216 6.08 -0.43 -10.18
C TYR A 216 6.85 -0.30 -11.50
N PRO A 217 6.17 -0.43 -12.66
CA PRO A 217 6.81 -0.39 -13.97
C PRO A 217 7.69 0.85 -14.19
N PHE A 218 8.82 0.66 -14.88
CA PHE A 218 9.76 1.69 -15.34
C PHE A 218 10.49 2.53 -14.27
N THR A 219 9.96 2.68 -13.06
CA THR A 219 10.47 3.65 -12.07
C THR A 219 10.96 3.04 -10.75
N LYS A 220 10.52 1.83 -10.38
CA LYS A 220 10.88 1.17 -9.11
C LYS A 220 11.50 -0.21 -9.35
N MET A 221 11.14 -1.21 -8.53
CA MET A 221 11.55 -2.60 -8.68
C MET A 221 10.62 -3.32 -9.67
N GLY A 222 11.10 -4.47 -10.17
CA GLY A 222 10.29 -5.42 -10.94
C GLY A 222 10.28 -6.79 -10.27
N ASN A 223 9.33 -7.65 -10.65
CA ASN A 223 9.09 -8.95 -10.00
C ASN A 223 10.34 -9.85 -9.98
N GLU A 224 11.11 -9.90 -11.08
CA GLU A 224 12.33 -10.72 -11.13
C GLU A 224 13.37 -10.26 -10.11
N ARG A 225 13.56 -8.95 -9.97
CA ARG A 225 14.48 -8.39 -8.97
C ARG A 225 14.01 -8.70 -7.55
N MET A 226 12.70 -8.64 -7.31
CA MET A 226 12.12 -9.02 -6.02
C MET A 226 12.36 -10.49 -5.67
N VAL A 227 12.25 -11.40 -6.65
CA VAL A 227 12.57 -12.83 -6.47
C VAL A 227 14.02 -13.01 -6.03
N GLU A 228 14.96 -12.31 -6.66
CA GLU A 228 16.38 -12.38 -6.30
C GLU A 228 16.67 -11.79 -4.91
N ILE A 229 15.97 -10.72 -4.51
CA ILE A 229 16.01 -10.21 -3.13
C ILE A 229 15.60 -11.28 -2.14
N VAL A 230 14.48 -11.97 -2.37
CA VAL A 230 14.01 -13.04 -1.46
C VAL A 230 15.02 -14.20 -1.38
N LYS A 231 15.63 -14.59 -2.51
CA LYS A 231 16.66 -15.63 -2.52
C LYS A 231 17.92 -15.23 -1.75
N GLN A 232 18.32 -13.97 -1.85
CA GLN A 232 19.55 -13.47 -1.23
C GLN A 232 19.39 -13.17 0.26
N TYR A 233 18.28 -12.54 0.64
CA TYR A 233 18.07 -12.01 2.00
C TYR A 233 17.07 -12.82 2.83
N GLY A 234 16.39 -13.80 2.23
CA GLY A 234 15.33 -14.56 2.88
C GLY A 234 14.01 -13.76 2.92
N THR A 235 13.16 -14.11 3.88
CA THR A 235 11.79 -13.57 3.98
C THR A 235 11.54 -12.79 5.26
N GLU A 236 12.45 -12.82 6.23
CA GLU A 236 12.26 -12.15 7.51
C GLU A 236 12.19 -10.63 7.28
N ARG A 237 11.10 -10.01 7.76
CA ARG A 237 10.84 -8.57 7.65
C ARG A 237 10.79 -8.00 6.22
N ILE A 238 10.65 -8.85 5.20
CA ILE A 238 10.52 -8.44 3.79
C ILE A 238 9.06 -8.55 3.34
N MET A 239 8.52 -7.50 2.72
CA MET A 239 7.18 -7.54 2.11
C MET A 239 7.14 -6.89 0.74
N VAL A 240 6.17 -7.29 -0.09
CA VAL A 240 5.97 -6.73 -1.43
C VAL A 240 4.61 -6.02 -1.52
N ASN A 241 4.57 -4.92 -2.28
CA ASN A 241 3.36 -4.16 -2.56
C ASN A 241 3.30 -3.70 -4.03
N SER A 242 2.12 -3.29 -4.47
CA SER A 242 1.93 -2.76 -5.83
C SER A 242 2.23 -1.26 -5.93
N ALA A 243 1.90 -0.50 -4.88
CA ALA A 243 1.76 0.96 -4.91
C ALA A 243 0.98 1.44 -6.15
N ALA A 244 0.02 0.64 -6.63
CA ALA A 244 -0.69 0.97 -7.86
C ALA A 244 -1.55 2.22 -7.66
N ASP A 245 -1.45 3.14 -8.61
CA ASP A 245 -2.06 4.46 -8.56
C ASP A 245 -2.61 4.87 -9.95
N TRP A 246 -2.82 6.18 -10.14
CA TRP A 246 -3.29 6.76 -11.40
C TRP A 246 -2.28 6.65 -12.56
N GLY A 247 -1.02 6.31 -12.30
CA GLY A 247 0.00 6.06 -13.31
C GLY A 247 -0.09 4.65 -13.92
N ILE A 248 0.78 4.36 -14.89
CA ILE A 248 0.85 3.05 -15.56
C ILE A 248 1.42 2.03 -14.56
N SER A 249 0.51 1.43 -13.78
CA SER A 249 0.80 0.56 -12.64
C SER A 249 -0.20 -0.61 -12.57
N ASP A 250 0.19 -1.66 -11.85
CA ASP A 250 -0.49 -2.95 -11.84
C ASP A 250 -0.93 -3.37 -10.43
N PRO A 251 -2.23 -3.36 -10.11
CA PRO A 251 -2.74 -3.75 -8.79
C PRO A 251 -2.59 -5.26 -8.53
N LEU A 252 -2.22 -6.05 -9.54
CA LEU A 252 -1.94 -7.47 -9.42
C LEU A 252 -0.44 -7.75 -9.25
N ALA A 253 0.38 -6.74 -8.97
CA ALA A 253 1.82 -6.92 -8.83
C ALA A 253 2.20 -7.91 -7.70
N VAL A 254 1.50 -7.87 -6.56
CA VAL A 254 1.70 -8.83 -5.46
C VAL A 254 1.41 -10.28 -5.91
N PRO A 255 0.21 -10.64 -6.41
CA PRO A 255 -0.08 -12.00 -6.86
C PRO A 255 0.78 -12.44 -8.05
N LYS A 256 1.13 -11.54 -8.98
CA LYS A 256 2.07 -11.87 -10.08
C LYS A 256 3.49 -12.14 -9.59
N THR A 257 3.94 -11.43 -8.57
CA THR A 257 5.24 -11.71 -7.93
C THR A 257 5.21 -13.07 -7.24
N ALA A 258 4.10 -13.42 -6.56
CA ALA A 258 3.91 -14.74 -5.98
C ALA A 258 3.99 -15.87 -7.01
N ALA A 259 3.31 -15.71 -8.15
CA ALA A 259 3.35 -16.69 -9.24
C ALA A 259 4.77 -16.88 -9.78
N LEU A 260 5.52 -15.79 -9.97
CA LEU A 260 6.90 -15.86 -10.41
C LEU A 260 7.81 -16.50 -9.36
N MET A 261 7.60 -16.21 -8.07
CA MET A 261 8.33 -16.87 -6.99
C MET A 261 8.11 -18.38 -7.00
N LEU A 262 6.88 -18.86 -7.23
CA LEU A 262 6.58 -20.29 -7.42
C LEU A 262 7.32 -20.88 -8.62
N GLU A 263 7.26 -20.20 -9.77
CA GLU A 263 7.94 -20.63 -10.99
C GLU A 263 9.47 -20.76 -10.78
N ARG A 264 10.04 -19.87 -9.96
CA ARG A 264 11.47 -19.85 -9.62
C ARG A 264 11.83 -20.74 -8.43
N GLY A 265 10.91 -21.58 -7.95
CA GLY A 265 11.16 -22.60 -6.94
C GLY A 265 11.20 -22.12 -5.50
N ILE A 266 10.65 -20.93 -5.19
CA ILE A 266 10.48 -20.47 -3.81
C ILE A 266 9.29 -21.19 -3.18
N ASP A 267 9.47 -21.69 -1.95
CA ASP A 267 8.45 -22.42 -1.21
C ASP A 267 7.22 -21.56 -0.90
N LYS A 268 6.03 -22.18 -0.88
CA LYS A 268 4.76 -21.51 -0.60
C LYS A 268 4.73 -20.78 0.74
N ALA A 269 5.34 -21.34 1.79
CA ALA A 269 5.41 -20.70 3.11
C ALA A 269 6.28 -19.43 3.08
N ALA A 270 7.39 -19.46 2.31
CA ALA A 270 8.22 -18.29 2.10
C ALA A 270 7.47 -17.20 1.32
N ILE A 271 6.69 -17.58 0.30
CA ILE A 271 5.84 -16.65 -0.44
C ILE A 271 4.77 -16.04 0.46
N GLU A 272 4.08 -16.84 1.27
CA GLU A 272 3.08 -16.36 2.23
C GLU A 272 3.67 -15.32 3.19
N LEU A 273 4.92 -15.52 3.65
CA LEU A 273 5.59 -14.52 4.48
C LEU A 273 5.68 -13.16 3.78
N VAL A 274 6.20 -13.15 2.54
CA VAL A 274 6.47 -11.92 1.78
C VAL A 274 5.21 -11.22 1.28
N THR A 275 4.16 -11.99 0.93
CA THR A 275 2.96 -11.44 0.27
C THR A 275 1.74 -11.35 1.17
N TYR A 276 1.85 -11.73 2.45
CA TYR A 276 0.72 -11.77 3.38
C TYR A 276 1.14 -11.56 4.84
N ARG A 277 1.88 -12.52 5.43
CA ARG A 277 2.09 -12.57 6.89
C ARG A 277 2.92 -11.40 7.43
N ASN A 278 3.95 -10.98 6.72
CA ASN A 278 4.84 -9.91 7.19
C ASN A 278 4.12 -8.56 7.24
N ALA A 279 3.32 -8.24 6.23
CA ALA A 279 2.48 -7.04 6.22
C ALA A 279 1.52 -7.03 7.41
N ILE A 280 0.82 -8.13 7.64
CA ILE A 280 -0.08 -8.26 8.80
C ILE A 280 0.69 -8.09 10.11
N THR A 281 1.83 -8.77 10.26
CA THR A 281 2.64 -8.70 11.49
C THR A 281 3.11 -7.27 11.77
N ALA A 282 3.56 -6.54 10.74
CA ALA A 282 4.03 -5.17 10.88
C ALA A 282 2.90 -4.20 11.27
N PHE A 283 1.77 -4.25 10.56
CA PHE A 283 0.69 -3.27 10.75
C PHE A 283 -0.33 -3.66 11.83
N ALA A 284 -0.42 -4.94 12.22
CA ALA A 284 -1.29 -5.38 13.33
C ALA A 284 -0.83 -4.86 14.69
N GLN A 285 0.40 -4.33 14.79
CA GLN A 285 0.87 -3.59 15.96
C GLN A 285 -0.02 -2.38 16.30
N SER A 286 -0.78 -1.85 15.34
CA SER A 286 -1.82 -0.83 15.58
C SER A 286 -3.02 -1.32 16.40
N GLY A 287 -3.21 -2.64 16.53
CA GLY A 287 -4.39 -3.27 17.13
C GLY A 287 -5.65 -3.24 16.28
N GLN A 288 -5.60 -2.72 15.05
CA GLN A 288 -6.77 -2.57 14.17
C GLN A 288 -6.99 -3.76 13.21
N ILE A 289 -5.95 -4.55 12.94
CA ILE A 289 -6.05 -5.68 12.00
C ILE A 289 -6.55 -6.92 12.74
N ASN A 290 -7.69 -7.44 12.29
CA ASN A 290 -8.23 -8.73 12.73
C ASN A 290 -8.27 -9.71 11.55
N GLU A 291 -7.45 -10.76 11.58
CA GLU A 291 -7.37 -11.73 10.48
C GLU A 291 -8.67 -12.53 10.28
N ALA A 292 -9.49 -12.68 11.33
CA ALA A 292 -10.80 -13.34 11.20
C ALA A 292 -11.75 -12.59 10.25
N ASP A 293 -11.55 -11.28 10.06
CA ASP A 293 -12.34 -10.50 9.10
C ASP A 293 -12.09 -10.94 7.65
N PHE A 294 -10.92 -11.53 7.37
CA PHE A 294 -10.55 -11.96 6.01
C PHE A 294 -11.26 -13.25 5.58
N GLU A 295 -11.82 -14.01 6.53
CA GLU A 295 -12.63 -15.19 6.25
C GLU A 295 -14.08 -14.79 5.89
N ASN A 296 -14.58 -13.72 6.52
CA ASN A 296 -15.94 -13.17 6.33
C ASN A 296 -16.12 -12.38 5.04
N VAL A 297 -15.01 -12.00 4.40
CA VAL A 297 -14.93 -11.29 3.12
C VAL A 297 -15.77 -11.95 2.01
N THR A 298 -16.09 -13.24 2.15
CA THR A 298 -16.91 -13.99 1.18
C THR A 298 -18.39 -13.60 1.12
N ALA A 299 -18.92 -12.91 2.14
CA ALA A 299 -20.32 -12.49 2.21
C ALA A 299 -20.54 -11.06 1.66
N VAL A 300 -20.38 -10.89 0.35
CA VAL A 300 -20.57 -9.58 -0.31
C VAL A 300 -22.04 -9.27 -0.54
N ASP A 301 -22.53 -8.16 0.04
CA ASP A 301 -23.85 -7.58 -0.25
C ASP A 301 -23.71 -6.23 -0.96
N GLN A 302 -23.84 -6.25 -2.30
CA GLN A 302 -23.74 -5.04 -3.13
C GLN A 302 -24.99 -4.15 -3.09
N SER A 303 -26.04 -4.55 -2.35
CA SER A 303 -27.24 -3.71 -2.16
C SER A 303 -27.04 -2.62 -1.10
N LEU A 304 -26.00 -2.76 -0.27
CA LEU A 304 -25.65 -1.79 0.75
C LEU A 304 -25.33 -0.41 0.14
N LYS A 305 -25.55 0.63 0.95
CA LYS A 305 -25.30 2.02 0.57
C LYS A 305 -24.46 2.70 1.64
N TYR A 306 -23.63 3.64 1.20
CA TYR A 306 -22.86 4.52 2.07
C TYR A 306 -23.35 5.95 1.87
N ASN A 307 -23.98 6.53 2.89
CA ASN A 307 -24.59 7.87 2.82
C ASN A 307 -25.49 8.07 1.59
N GLY A 308 -26.24 7.02 1.21
CA GLY A 308 -27.11 7.03 0.03
C GLY A 308 -26.41 6.72 -1.30
N SER A 309 -25.08 6.70 -1.34
CA SER A 309 -24.28 6.31 -2.51
C SER A 309 -24.10 4.79 -2.61
N THR A 310 -23.88 4.30 -3.83
CA THR A 310 -23.61 2.88 -4.15
C THR A 310 -22.57 2.78 -5.27
N VAL A 311 -21.90 1.64 -5.39
CA VAL A 311 -21.02 1.32 -6.53
C VAL A 311 -21.80 0.94 -7.80
N LEU A 312 -23.07 0.56 -7.66
CA LEU A 312 -23.93 0.18 -8.77
C LEU A 312 -24.35 1.42 -9.58
N ARG A 313 -24.43 1.27 -10.91
CA ARG A 313 -24.85 2.33 -11.84
C ARG A 313 -25.91 1.82 -12.81
N GLY A 314 -26.79 2.71 -13.26
CA GLY A 314 -27.72 2.43 -14.37
C GLY A 314 -28.69 1.24 -14.17
N GLY A 315 -29.07 0.93 -12.93
CA GLY A 315 -29.99 -0.18 -12.65
C GLY A 315 -29.35 -1.58 -12.61
N GLN A 316 -28.00 -1.64 -12.60
CA GLN A 316 -27.27 -2.87 -12.29
C GLN A 316 -27.86 -3.53 -11.05
N GLN A 317 -28.12 -4.83 -11.15
CA GLN A 317 -28.55 -5.63 -10.01
C GLN A 317 -27.33 -6.00 -9.17
N PRO A 318 -27.41 -5.97 -7.82
CA PRO A 318 -26.39 -6.52 -6.96
C PRO A 318 -26.03 -7.93 -7.42
N ARG A 319 -24.74 -8.29 -7.43
CA ARG A 319 -24.37 -9.70 -7.70
C ARG A 319 -25.08 -10.57 -6.66
N PRO A 320 -25.99 -11.48 -7.07
CA PRO A 320 -26.64 -12.35 -6.12
C PRO A 320 -25.56 -13.23 -5.48
N ASN A 321 -25.57 -13.32 -4.15
CA ASN A 321 -24.72 -14.26 -3.44
C ASN A 321 -25.07 -15.67 -3.96
N LYS A 322 -24.19 -16.28 -4.78
CA LYS A 322 -24.41 -17.61 -5.36
C LYS A 322 -24.45 -18.73 -4.32
N GLN A 323 -24.09 -18.44 -3.08
CA GLN A 323 -24.21 -19.33 -1.92
C GLN A 323 -25.47 -19.06 -1.09
N SER A 324 -26.26 -18.02 -1.40
CA SER A 324 -27.54 -17.79 -0.75
C SER A 324 -28.51 -18.91 -1.13
N THR A 325 -29.00 -19.66 -0.15
CA THR A 325 -30.12 -20.58 -0.31
C THR A 325 -31.46 -19.86 -0.46
N ILE A 326 -31.49 -18.53 -0.28
CA ILE A 326 -32.66 -17.70 -0.53
C ILE A 326 -32.58 -17.19 -1.97
N ILE A 327 -33.47 -17.73 -2.80
CA ILE A 327 -33.80 -17.18 -4.12
C ILE A 327 -34.87 -16.10 -3.88
N ARG A 328 -34.58 -14.86 -4.23
CA ARG A 328 -35.58 -13.78 -4.34
C ARG A 328 -35.82 -13.46 -5.80
#